data_AF-A0AAI8U2B5-F1
#
_entry.id   AF-A0AAI8U2B5-F1
#
_cell.length_a   1.000
_cell.length_b   1.000
_cell.length_c   1.000
_cell.angle_alpha   90.00
_cell.angle_beta   90.00
_cell.angle_gamma   90.00
#
_symmetry.space_group_name_H-M   'P 1'
#
loop_
_entity.id
_entity.type
_entity.pdbx_description
1 polymer ?
#
loop_
_entity_poly.entity_id
_entity_poly.type
_entity_poly.pdbx_seq_one_letter_code
_entity_poly.pdbx_strand_id
1 'polypeptide(L)'
;MSWGEVDNVWGFLAVLGVAIANLVIIVVGQRRGIKRRAEDREVLTDVKDNVAVVKEEVKNDHVDDNLRVQMDRLERQNQRLLEVLEGQNSVLEEMQSRQDAQGRDIRGLRTDFGGLRGELRDQSEEHRSFVRRVIDFSRRNHPGADPL
;
A
#
# COMPACT_ATOMS: atom_id res chain seq x y z
N MET A 1 -77.03 -25.51 71.45
CA MET A 1 -75.79 -25.03 70.81
C MET A 1 -74.93 -24.44 71.91
N SER A 2 -73.84 -25.12 72.26
CA SER A 2 -72.98 -24.65 73.36
C SER A 2 -71.97 -23.63 72.83
N TRP A 3 -71.59 -22.65 73.64
CA TRP A 3 -70.60 -21.62 73.25
C TRP A 3 -69.26 -22.21 72.76
N GLY A 4 -68.88 -23.41 73.23
CA GLY A 4 -67.68 -24.12 72.78
C GLY A 4 -67.76 -24.67 71.34
N GLU A 5 -68.96 -24.93 70.80
CA GLU A 5 -69.12 -25.33 69.39
C GLU A 5 -68.90 -24.14 68.45
N VAL A 6 -69.29 -22.93 68.88
CA VAL A 6 -69.11 -21.68 68.11
C VAL A 6 -67.63 -21.29 68.08
N ASP A 7 -66.91 -21.39 69.19
CA ASP A 7 -65.46 -21.12 69.25
C ASP A 7 -64.63 -22.09 68.39
N ASN A 8 -65.00 -23.37 68.35
CA ASN A 8 -64.32 -24.34 67.49
C ASN A 8 -64.54 -24.06 65.99
N VAL A 9 -65.72 -23.57 65.60
CA VAL A 9 -66.01 -23.16 64.22
C VAL A 9 -65.18 -21.93 63.83
N TRP A 10 -65.06 -20.93 64.71
CA TRP A 10 -64.22 -19.76 64.47
C TRP A 10 -62.73 -20.13 64.38
N GLY A 11 -62.25 -21.03 65.25
CA GLY A 11 -60.89 -21.56 65.18
C GLY A 11 -60.61 -22.28 63.86
N PHE A 12 -61.54 -23.11 63.39
CA PHE A 12 -61.42 -23.80 62.11
C PHE A 12 -61.38 -22.84 60.91
N LEU A 13 -62.26 -21.83 60.90
CA LEU A 13 -62.28 -20.80 59.85
C LEU A 13 -60.99 -19.97 59.82
N ALA A 14 -60.42 -19.65 60.98
CA ALA A 14 -59.16 -18.93 61.06
C ALA A 14 -57.98 -19.74 60.49
N VAL A 15 -57.87 -21.03 60.84
CA VAL A 15 -56.85 -21.93 60.31
C VAL A 15 -56.99 -22.10 58.79
N LEU A 16 -58.23 -22.25 58.32
CA LEU A 16 -58.52 -22.38 56.89
C LEU A 16 -58.18 -21.10 56.12
N GLY A 17 -58.44 -19.92 56.70
CA GLY A 17 -58.04 -18.63 56.15
C GLY A 17 -56.52 -18.49 55.99
N VAL A 18 -55.76 -18.88 57.02
CA VAL A 18 -54.28 -18.86 56.97
C VAL A 18 -53.74 -19.85 55.93
N ALA A 19 -54.32 -21.04 55.84
CA ALA A 19 -53.93 -22.05 54.86
C ALA A 19 -54.12 -21.55 53.41
N ILE A 20 -55.27 -20.92 53.12
CA ILE A 20 -55.54 -20.34 51.80
C ILE A 20 -54.58 -19.18 51.49
N ALA A 21 -54.34 -18.28 52.44
CA ALA A 21 -53.43 -17.15 52.25
C ALA A 21 -52.00 -17.63 51.92
N ASN A 22 -51.49 -18.64 52.64
CA ASN A 22 -50.18 -19.22 52.37
C ASN A 22 -50.11 -19.87 50.97
N LEU A 23 -51.17 -20.55 50.55
CA LEU A 23 -51.22 -21.18 49.23
C LEU A 23 -51.19 -20.13 48.11
N VAL A 24 -51.91 -19.01 48.28
CA VAL A 24 -51.87 -17.88 47.33
C VAL A 24 -50.47 -17.28 47.24
N ILE A 25 -49.80 -17.07 48.37
CA ILE A 25 -48.41 -16.54 48.40
C ILE A 25 -47.47 -17.48 47.63
N ILE A 26 -47.57 -18.79 47.85
CA ILE A 26 -46.73 -19.79 47.16
C ILE A 26 -47.00 -19.78 45.66
N VAL A 27 -48.27 -19.78 45.23
CA VAL A 27 -48.64 -19.80 43.80
C VAL A 27 -48.20 -18.51 43.10
N VAL A 28 -48.38 -17.35 43.72
CA VAL A 28 -47.93 -16.06 43.17
C VAL A 28 -46.41 -15.99 43.13
N GLY A 29 -45.73 -16.49 44.16
CA GLY A 29 -44.26 -16.61 44.21
C GLY A 29 -43.72 -17.50 43.10
N GLN A 30 -44.32 -18.68 42.89
CA GLN A 30 -43.95 -19.59 41.81
C GLN A 30 -44.19 -18.99 40.43
N ARG A 31 -45.34 -18.32 40.19
CA ARG A 31 -45.62 -17.64 38.92
C ARG A 31 -44.61 -16.52 38.64
N ARG A 32 -44.26 -15.71 39.64
CA ARG A 32 -43.23 -14.66 39.50
C ARG A 32 -41.84 -15.26 39.24
N GLY A 33 -41.49 -16.35 39.91
CA GLY A 33 -40.23 -17.07 39.67
C GLY A 33 -40.12 -17.68 38.27
N ILE A 34 -41.22 -18.21 37.73
CA ILE A 34 -41.27 -18.73 36.35
C ILE A 34 -41.06 -17.61 35.33
N LYS A 35 -41.69 -16.44 35.52
CA LYS A 35 -41.49 -15.28 34.63
C LYS A 35 -40.04 -14.79 34.65
N ARG A 36 -39.44 -14.62 35.83
CA ARG A 36 -38.02 -14.24 35.95
C ARG A 36 -37.09 -15.24 35.29
N ARG A 37 -37.31 -16.55 35.47
CA ARG A 37 -36.51 -17.60 34.81
C ARG A 37 -36.68 -17.62 33.30
N ALA A 38 -37.83 -17.19 32.77
CA ALA A 38 -38.05 -17.07 31.34
C ALA A 38 -37.31 -15.86 30.77
N GLU A 39 -37.44 -14.70 31.42
CA GLU A 39 -36.71 -13.47 31.08
C GLU A 39 -35.18 -13.67 31.16
N ASP A 40 -34.68 -14.30 32.23
CA ASP A 40 -33.25 -14.61 32.39
C ASP A 40 -32.75 -15.56 31.28
N ARG A 41 -33.57 -16.53 30.86
CA ARG A 41 -33.21 -17.44 29.75
C ARG A 41 -33.11 -16.72 28.42
N GLU A 42 -34.03 -15.79 28.16
CA GLU A 42 -34.07 -14.98 26.95
C GLU A 42 -32.82 -14.08 26.84
N VAL A 43 -32.45 -13.42 27.94
CA VAL A 43 -31.22 -12.62 28.01
C VAL A 43 -29.97 -13.49 27.84
N LEU A 44 -29.94 -14.68 28.45
CA LEU A 44 -28.81 -15.60 28.30
C LEU A 44 -28.68 -16.14 26.88
N THR A 45 -29.77 -16.35 26.15
CA THR A 45 -29.72 -16.70 24.72
C THR A 45 -29.20 -15.56 23.88
N ASP A 46 -29.66 -14.32 24.10
CA ASP A 46 -29.19 -13.14 23.36
C ASP A 46 -27.69 -12.88 23.62
N VAL A 47 -27.24 -12.96 24.87
CA VAL A 47 -25.81 -12.85 25.20
C VAL A 47 -24.99 -13.96 24.57
N LYS A 48 -25.50 -15.20 24.55
CA LYS A 48 -24.80 -16.33 23.92
C LYS A 48 -24.66 -16.13 22.42
N ASP A 49 -25.69 -15.63 21.75
CA ASP A 49 -25.68 -15.40 20.31
C ASP A 49 -24.73 -14.25 19.96
N ASN A 50 -24.76 -13.15 20.72
CA ASN A 50 -23.83 -12.03 20.57
C ASN A 50 -22.36 -12.45 20.83
N VAL A 51 -22.12 -13.29 21.85
CA VAL A 51 -20.78 -13.83 22.12
C VAL A 51 -20.31 -14.78 21.02
N ALA A 52 -21.23 -15.55 20.40
CA ALA A 52 -20.88 -16.42 19.27
C ALA A 52 -20.43 -15.60 18.05
N VAL A 53 -21.15 -14.52 17.72
CA VAL A 53 -20.79 -13.59 16.63
C VAL A 53 -19.45 -12.93 16.90
N VAL A 54 -19.24 -12.37 18.09
CA VAL A 54 -17.95 -11.74 18.46
C VAL A 54 -16.82 -12.77 18.42
N LYS A 55 -17.06 -14.01 18.86
CA LYS A 55 -16.07 -15.07 18.81
C LYS A 55 -15.74 -15.50 17.39
N GLU A 56 -16.70 -15.44 16.48
CA GLU A 56 -16.49 -15.70 15.04
C GLU A 56 -15.65 -14.58 14.41
N GLU A 57 -15.99 -13.31 14.64
CA GLU A 57 -15.24 -12.16 14.16
C GLU A 57 -13.80 -12.12 14.72
N VAL A 58 -13.62 -12.41 16.02
CA VAL A 58 -12.29 -12.41 16.66
C VAL A 58 -11.42 -13.57 16.18
N LYS A 59 -12.02 -14.73 15.90
CA LYS A 59 -11.26 -15.87 15.38
C LYS A 59 -10.71 -15.60 13.99
N ASN A 60 -11.37 -14.75 13.20
CA ASN A 60 -10.90 -14.33 11.89
C ASN A 60 -10.45 -15.55 11.04
N ASP A 61 -11.20 -16.64 11.16
CA ASP A 61 -10.96 -17.94 10.49
C ASP A 61 -11.47 -17.91 9.03
N HIS A 62 -11.92 -16.74 8.56
CA HIS A 62 -12.33 -16.52 7.18
C HIS A 62 -11.10 -16.48 6.28
N VAL A 63 -10.90 -17.53 5.48
CA VAL A 63 -9.74 -17.72 4.60
C VAL A 63 -9.54 -16.55 3.62
N ASP A 64 -10.62 -15.88 3.23
CA ASP A 64 -10.60 -14.83 2.21
C ASP A 64 -10.49 -13.38 2.75
N ASP A 65 -10.89 -13.13 4.01
CA ASP A 65 -10.97 -11.78 4.60
C ASP A 65 -10.04 -11.56 5.81
N ASN A 66 -9.09 -12.46 6.03
CA ASN A 66 -8.11 -12.28 7.09
C ASN A 66 -7.14 -11.14 6.73
N LEU A 67 -7.22 -10.04 7.48
CA LEU A 67 -6.36 -8.86 7.35
C LEU A 67 -4.87 -9.19 7.33
N ARG A 68 -4.45 -10.29 7.98
CA ARG A 68 -3.07 -10.76 7.93
C ARG A 68 -2.65 -11.23 6.53
N VAL A 69 -3.52 -11.98 5.85
CA VAL A 69 -3.29 -12.44 4.47
C VAL A 69 -3.29 -11.25 3.50
N GLN A 70 -4.15 -10.26 3.74
CA GLN A 70 -4.17 -9.03 2.96
C GLN A 70 -2.89 -8.21 3.17
N MET A 71 -2.39 -8.08 4.40
CA MET A 71 -1.11 -7.42 4.69
C MET A 71 0.06 -8.15 4.04
N ASP A 72 0.15 -9.48 4.16
CA ASP A 72 1.21 -10.26 3.52
C ASP A 72 1.18 -10.11 1.99
N ARG A 73 -0.02 -10.00 1.40
CA ARG A 73 -0.19 -9.77 -0.05
C ARG A 73 0.31 -8.37 -0.44
N LEU A 74 0.00 -7.35 0.35
CA LEU A 74 0.49 -5.98 0.12
C LEU A 74 2.00 -5.87 0.28
N GLU A 75 2.58 -6.54 1.28
CA GLU A 75 4.02 -6.55 1.52
C GLU A 75 4.77 -7.19 0.33
N ARG A 76 4.26 -8.32 -0.19
CA ARG A 76 4.81 -8.96 -1.40
C ARG A 76 4.67 -8.09 -2.64
N GLN A 77 3.57 -7.34 -2.79
CA GLN A 77 3.41 -6.41 -3.90
C GLN A 77 4.41 -5.25 -3.81
N ASN A 78 4.61 -4.68 -2.63
CA ASN A 78 5.59 -3.62 -2.42
C ASN A 78 7.02 -4.09 -2.67
N GLN A 79 7.40 -5.28 -2.22
CA GLN A 79 8.72 -5.84 -2.52
C GLN A 79 8.97 -5.99 -4.03
N ARG A 80 7.99 -6.50 -4.78
CA ARG A 80 8.11 -6.60 -6.25
C ARG A 80 8.22 -5.24 -6.92
N LEU A 81 7.48 -4.25 -6.44
CA LEU A 81 7.59 -2.88 -6.96
C LEU A 81 8.97 -2.29 -6.71
N LEU A 82 9.56 -2.52 -5.53
CA LEU A 82 10.91 -2.09 -5.22
C LEU A 82 11.95 -2.77 -6.11
N GLU A 83 11.85 -4.09 -6.32
CA GLU A 83 12.75 -4.82 -7.24
C GLU A 83 12.67 -4.28 -8.68
N VAL A 84 11.47 -3.95 -9.17
CA VAL A 84 11.28 -3.36 -10.50
C VAL A 84 11.90 -1.96 -10.58
N LEU A 85 11.75 -1.15 -9.53
CA LEU A 85 12.34 0.19 -9.48
C LEU A 85 13.87 0.14 -9.43
N GLU A 86 14.45 -0.77 -8.66
CA GLU A 86 15.90 -1.00 -8.62
C GLU A 86 16.42 -1.45 -9.99
N GLY A 87 15.73 -2.41 -10.63
CA GLY A 87 16.08 -2.85 -11.98
C GLY A 87 15.94 -1.76 -13.05
N GLN A 88 14.94 -0.86 -12.92
CA GLN A 88 14.79 0.27 -13.83
C GLN A 88 15.89 1.31 -13.62
N ASN A 89 16.29 1.59 -12.38
CA ASN A 89 17.39 2.51 -12.10
C ASN A 89 18.70 2.03 -12.71
N SER A 90 19.02 0.72 -12.61
CA SER A 90 20.24 0.19 -13.22
C SER A 90 20.23 0.32 -14.75
N VAL A 91 19.06 0.13 -15.38
CA VAL A 91 18.91 0.28 -16.83
C VAL A 91 19.07 1.75 -17.24
N LEU A 92 18.51 2.69 -16.46
CA LEU A 92 18.65 4.12 -16.73
C LEU A 92 20.10 4.60 -16.56
N GLU A 93 20.80 4.15 -15.52
CA GLU A 93 22.23 4.44 -15.33
C GLU A 93 23.06 3.90 -16.49
N GLU A 94 22.79 2.67 -16.94
CA GLU A 94 23.48 2.09 -18.09
C GLU A 94 23.22 2.92 -19.37
N MET A 95 21.96 3.29 -19.63
CA MET A 95 21.60 4.13 -20.77
C MET A 95 22.28 5.49 -20.72
N GLN A 96 22.33 6.13 -19.55
CA GLN A 96 23.01 7.41 -19.35
C GLN A 96 24.51 7.28 -19.60
N SER A 97 25.15 6.23 -19.07
CA SER A 97 26.58 5.99 -19.28
C SER A 97 26.94 5.84 -20.78
N ARG A 98 26.08 5.16 -21.54
CA ARG A 98 26.23 4.98 -22.99
C ARG A 98 26.04 6.31 -23.73
N GLN A 99 25.08 7.13 -23.34
CA GLN A 99 24.88 8.47 -23.92
C GLN A 99 26.07 9.39 -23.64
N ASP A 100 26.62 9.37 -22.43
CA ASP A 100 27.79 10.18 -22.07
C ASP A 100 29.06 9.74 -22.81
N ALA A 101 29.23 8.43 -23.03
CA ALA A 101 30.31 7.90 -23.86
C ALA A 101 30.16 8.38 -25.32
N GLN A 102 28.98 8.19 -25.92
CA GLN A 102 28.71 8.66 -27.29
C GLN A 102 28.86 10.18 -27.43
N GLY A 103 28.39 10.94 -26.44
CA GLY A 103 28.52 12.40 -26.43
C GLY A 103 29.99 12.86 -26.36
N ARG A 104 30.84 12.14 -25.62
CA ARG A 104 32.29 12.38 -25.59
C ARG A 104 32.93 12.05 -26.94
N ASP A 105 32.58 10.93 -27.55
CA ASP A 105 33.13 10.53 -28.85
C ASP A 105 32.76 11.53 -29.95
N ILE A 106 31.50 11.97 -30.01
CA ILE A 106 31.03 12.98 -30.97
C ILE A 106 31.77 14.31 -30.77
N ARG A 107 32.02 14.71 -29.51
CA ARG A 107 32.78 15.92 -29.20
C ARG A 107 34.25 15.79 -29.62
N GLY A 108 34.85 14.63 -29.43
CA GLY A 108 36.19 14.29 -29.92
C GLY A 108 36.27 14.43 -31.44
N LEU A 109 35.40 13.73 -32.16
CA LEU A 109 35.32 13.79 -33.62
C LEU A 109 35.15 15.22 -34.14
N ARG A 110 34.32 16.05 -33.49
CA ARG A 110 34.13 17.45 -33.88
C ARG A 110 35.39 18.29 -33.66
N THR A 111 36.15 18.00 -32.61
CA THR A 111 37.41 18.67 -32.32
C THR A 111 38.46 18.30 -33.36
N ASP A 112 38.59 17.00 -33.65
CA ASP A 112 39.53 16.47 -34.63
C ASP A 112 39.22 16.98 -36.05
N PHE A 113 37.95 16.97 -36.45
CA PHE A 113 37.52 17.56 -37.73
C PHE A 113 37.78 19.08 -37.79
N GLY A 114 37.61 19.78 -36.66
CA GLY A 114 37.93 21.20 -36.56
C GLY A 114 39.43 21.45 -36.78
N GLY A 115 40.28 20.63 -36.14
CA GLY A 115 41.73 20.65 -36.29
C GLY A 115 42.17 20.37 -37.73
N LEU A 116 41.72 19.26 -38.32
CA LEU A 116 42.02 18.89 -39.71
C LEU A 116 41.60 19.98 -40.71
N ARG A 117 40.44 20.62 -40.47
CA ARG A 117 39.98 21.73 -41.32
C ARG A 117 40.82 22.99 -41.15
N GLY A 118 41.35 23.24 -39.96
CA GLY A 118 42.32 24.30 -39.71
C GLY A 118 43.64 24.03 -40.44
N GLU A 119 44.22 22.84 -40.26
CA GLU A 119 45.46 22.43 -40.92
C GLU A 119 45.36 22.50 -42.45
N LEU A 120 44.23 22.08 -43.03
CA LEU A 120 43.98 22.21 -44.47
C LEU A 120 43.94 23.67 -44.95
N ARG A 121 43.42 24.58 -44.12
CA ARG A 121 43.42 26.03 -44.44
C ARG A 121 44.83 26.58 -44.39
N ASP A 122 45.58 26.27 -43.34
CA ASP A 122 46.95 26.73 -43.16
C ASP A 122 47.85 26.22 -44.30
N GLN A 123 47.76 24.93 -44.65
CA GLN A 123 48.46 24.38 -45.82
C GLN A 123 48.07 25.06 -47.13
N SER A 124 46.79 25.37 -47.33
CA SER A 124 46.32 26.06 -48.54
C SER A 124 46.86 27.50 -48.62
N GLU A 125 46.94 28.19 -47.49
CA GLU A 125 47.52 29.54 -47.41
C GLU A 125 49.03 29.51 -47.64
N GLU A 126 49.75 28.57 -47.03
CA GLU A 126 51.18 28.36 -47.27
C GLU A 126 51.46 28.06 -48.74
N HIS A 127 50.68 27.17 -49.36
CA HIS A 127 50.83 26.83 -50.77
C HIS A 127 50.60 28.04 -51.68
N ARG A 128 49.54 28.82 -51.45
CA ARG A 128 49.29 30.06 -52.19
C ARG A 128 50.42 31.08 -52.00
N SER A 129 50.94 31.19 -50.78
CA SER A 129 52.08 32.08 -50.48
C SER A 129 53.33 31.65 -51.23
N PHE A 130 53.59 30.34 -51.31
CA PHE A 130 54.71 29.77 -52.04
C PHE A 130 54.59 30.02 -53.55
N VAL A 131 53.43 29.72 -54.13
CA VAL A 131 53.16 29.98 -55.55
C VAL A 131 53.37 31.45 -55.90
N ARG A 132 52.87 32.39 -55.07
CA ARG A 132 53.15 33.82 -55.28
C ARG A 132 54.65 34.13 -55.25
N ARG A 133 55.39 33.61 -54.27
CA ARG A 133 56.85 33.81 -54.17
C ARG A 133 57.58 33.29 -55.41
N VAL A 134 57.18 32.13 -55.94
CA VAL A 134 57.77 31.55 -57.16
C VAL A 134 57.46 32.40 -58.39
N ILE A 135 56.21 32.85 -58.55
CA ILE A 135 55.81 33.75 -59.65
C ILE A 135 56.59 35.07 -59.58
N ASP A 136 56.70 35.67 -58.40
CA ASP A 136 57.44 36.93 -58.21
C ASP A 136 58.94 36.77 -58.42
N PHE A 137 59.50 35.59 -58.11
CA PHE A 137 60.89 35.25 -58.42
C PHE A 137 61.09 35.08 -59.92
N SER A 138 60.20 34.36 -60.60
CA SER A 138 60.24 34.14 -62.04
C SER A 138 60.17 35.46 -62.80
N ARG A 139 59.22 36.34 -62.44
CA ARG A 139 59.08 37.69 -63.04
C ARG A 139 60.31 38.57 -62.86
N ARG A 140 61.01 38.46 -61.72
CA ARG A 140 62.23 39.24 -61.44
C ARG A 140 63.45 38.74 -62.22
N ASN A 141 63.62 37.43 -62.36
CA ASN A 141 64.80 36.86 -63.02
C ASN A 141 64.64 36.67 -64.53
N HIS A 142 63.40 36.55 -65.02
CA HIS A 142 63.09 36.33 -66.43
C HIS A 142 61.99 37.29 -66.90
N PRO A 143 62.29 38.60 -67.02
CA PRO A 143 61.33 39.60 -67.50
C PRO A 143 61.08 39.40 -69.00
N GLY A 144 60.10 38.56 -69.33
CA GLY A 144 59.71 38.23 -70.72
C GLY A 144 59.23 36.79 -70.92
N ALA A 145 59.48 35.89 -69.95
CA ALA A 145 58.87 34.57 -69.94
C ALA A 145 57.48 34.67 -69.27
N ASP A 146 56.44 34.24 -69.98
CA ASP A 146 55.08 34.18 -69.43
C ASP A 146 55.06 33.17 -68.27
N PRO A 147 54.56 33.52 -67.07
CA PRO A 147 54.47 32.56 -65.98
C PRO A 147 53.44 31.48 -66.33
N LEU A 148 53.90 30.22 -66.37
CA LEU A 148 53.07 29.01 -66.50
C LEU A 148 52.02 28.90 -65.40
#